data_AF-A0A1G8SUS4-F1
#
_entry.id   AF-A0A1G8SUS4-F1
#
_cell.length_a   1.000
_cell.length_b   1.000
_cell.length_c   1.000
_cell.angle_alpha   90.00
_cell.angle_beta   90.00
_cell.angle_gamma   90.00
#
_symmetry.space_group_name_H-M   'P 1'
#
loop_
_entity.id
_entity.type
_entity.pdbx_description
1 polymer ?
#
loop_
_entity_poly.entity_id
_entity_poly.type
_entity_poly.pdbx_seq_one_letter_code
_entity_poly.pdbx_strand_id
1 'polypeptide(L)'
;MPEFDFKKRMAEICQKKDISLYRWWKGTEISQSTFYSLANGRTKRPSWTVIQQICKAADMDIETFFSSGKTDDYIPLSRKADLIALGNEPIAIYSNVIGYYKGIKNK
;
A
#
# COMPACT_ATOMS: atom_id res chain seq x y z
N MET A 1 -0.86 14.80 -4.75
CA MET A 1 -0.71 13.74 -3.73
C MET A 1 0.25 12.71 -4.30
N PRO A 2 1.32 12.30 -3.59
CA PRO A 2 2.19 11.23 -4.08
C PRO A 2 1.32 10.00 -4.37
N GLU A 3 1.40 9.53 -5.61
CA GLU A 3 0.56 8.44 -6.12
C GLU A 3 1.06 7.13 -5.52
N PHE A 4 0.29 6.51 -4.62
CA PHE A 4 0.63 5.20 -4.08
C PHE A 4 0.51 4.15 -5.19
N ASP A 5 1.62 3.48 -5.51
CA ASP A 5 1.64 2.45 -6.55
C ASP A 5 1.12 1.11 -6.00
N PHE A 6 -0.18 0.90 -6.13
CA PHE A 6 -0.85 -0.35 -5.74
C PHE A 6 -0.31 -1.57 -6.50
N LYS A 7 0.06 -1.42 -7.79
CA LYS A 7 0.59 -2.52 -8.58
C LYS A 7 1.92 -2.99 -8.00
N LYS A 8 2.85 -2.06 -7.79
CA LYS A 8 4.15 -2.38 -7.18
C LYS A 8 3.94 -3.01 -5.80
N ARG A 9 3.08 -2.44 -4.97
CA ARG A 9 2.85 -2.95 -3.61
C ARG A 9 2.28 -4.37 -3.60
N MET A 10 1.28 -4.64 -4.44
CA MET A 10 0.67 -5.97 -4.50
C MET A 10 1.67 -7.02 -5.00
N ALA A 11 2.53 -6.67 -5.95
CA ALA A 11 3.61 -7.55 -6.41
C ALA A 11 4.61 -7.87 -5.29
N GLU A 12 5.04 -6.87 -4.51
CA GLU A 12 5.92 -7.07 -3.35
C GLU A 12 5.29 -8.00 -2.29
N ILE A 13 4.00 -7.84 -2.02
CA ILE A 13 3.30 -8.67 -1.02
C ILE A 13 3.21 -10.12 -1.51
N CYS A 14 2.88 -10.33 -2.80
CA CYS A 14 2.88 -11.66 -3.40
C CYS A 14 4.24 -12.35 -3.25
N GLN A 15 5.33 -11.64 -3.51
CA GLN A 15 6.69 -12.17 -3.35
C GLN A 15 7.02 -12.47 -1.88
N LYS A 16 6.75 -11.52 -0.96
CA LYS A 16 7.11 -11.65 0.46
C LYS A 16 6.32 -12.73 1.20
N LYS A 17 5.05 -12.94 0.83
CA LYS A 17 4.16 -13.91 1.48
C LYS A 17 4.06 -15.25 0.73
N ASP A 18 4.76 -15.40 -0.40
CA ASP A 18 4.65 -16.56 -1.28
C ASP A 18 3.19 -16.90 -1.64
N ILE A 19 2.44 -15.88 -2.06
CA ILE A 19 1.03 -16.01 -2.47
C ILE A 19 0.84 -15.53 -3.90
N SER A 20 0.09 -16.29 -4.70
CA SER A 20 -0.31 -15.85 -6.03
C SER A 20 -1.43 -14.79 -5.95
N LEU A 21 -1.50 -13.90 -6.94
CA LEU A 21 -2.60 -12.93 -7.07
C LEU A 21 -3.97 -13.61 -7.06
N TYR A 22 -4.07 -14.78 -7.70
CA TYR A 22 -5.29 -15.58 -7.71
C TYR A 22 -5.67 -16.06 -6.31
N ARG A 23 -4.71 -16.65 -5.57
CA ARG A 23 -4.96 -17.14 -4.20
C ARG A 23 -5.32 -16.00 -3.26
N TRP A 24 -4.66 -14.86 -3.40
CA TRP A 24 -4.98 -13.66 -2.62
C TRP A 24 -6.38 -13.14 -2.94
N TRP A 25 -6.72 -12.98 -4.22
CA TRP A 25 -8.06 -12.57 -4.63
C TRP A 25 -9.15 -13.49 -4.07
N LYS A 26 -8.95 -14.82 -4.11
CA LYS A 26 -9.93 -15.79 -3.58
C LYS A 26 -10.22 -15.62 -2.09
N GLY A 27 -9.32 -15.00 -1.32
CA GLY A 27 -9.53 -14.67 0.09
C GLY A 27 -10.27 -13.35 0.33
N THR A 28 -10.57 -12.59 -0.73
CA THR A 28 -11.28 -11.31 -0.67
C THR A 28 -12.76 -11.45 -1.02
N GLU A 29 -13.58 -10.51 -0.58
CA GLU A 29 -14.98 -10.36 -1.02
C GLU A 29 -15.12 -9.46 -2.27
N ILE A 30 -14.02 -9.06 -2.90
CA ILE A 30 -14.05 -8.17 -4.07
C ILE A 30 -14.10 -8.95 -5.38
N SER A 31 -14.69 -8.36 -6.42
CA SER A 31 -14.75 -8.99 -7.74
C SER A 31 -13.34 -9.19 -8.31
N GLN A 32 -13.16 -10.26 -9.11
CA GLN A 32 -11.90 -10.53 -9.79
C GLN A 32 -11.46 -9.35 -10.66
N SER A 33 -12.41 -8.75 -11.39
CA SER A 33 -12.14 -7.57 -12.22
C SER A 33 -11.59 -6.40 -11.40
N THR A 34 -12.16 -6.13 -10.22
CA THR A 34 -11.70 -5.05 -9.33
C THR A 34 -10.30 -5.34 -8.80
N PHE A 35 -10.07 -6.56 -8.28
CA PHE A 35 -8.77 -6.98 -7.76
C PHE A 35 -7.68 -6.86 -8.83
N TYR A 36 -7.91 -7.42 -10.01
CA TYR A 36 -6.94 -7.40 -11.10
C TYR A 36 -6.83 -6.01 -11.75
N SER A 37 -7.86 -5.16 -11.71
CA SER A 37 -7.73 -3.76 -12.11
C SER A 37 -6.74 -3.02 -11.21
N LEU A 38 -6.79 -3.30 -9.90
CA LEU A 38 -5.85 -2.76 -8.92
C LEU A 38 -4.43 -3.31 -9.12
N ALA A 39 -4.30 -4.63 -9.19
CA ALA A 39 -3.01 -5.31 -9.33
C ALA A 39 -2.28 -4.95 -10.64
N ASN A 40 -3.02 -4.56 -11.68
CA ASN A 40 -2.45 -4.13 -12.96
C ASN A 40 -2.26 -2.60 -13.05
N GLY A 41 -2.60 -1.84 -12.00
CA GLY A 41 -2.46 -0.37 -12.00
C GLY A 41 -3.51 0.37 -12.85
N ARG A 42 -4.57 -0.32 -13.30
CA ARG A 42 -5.70 0.31 -14.01
C ARG A 42 -6.55 1.15 -13.06
N THR A 43 -6.67 0.72 -11.80
CA THR A 43 -7.32 1.49 -10.74
C THR A 43 -6.26 2.16 -9.86
N LYS A 44 -6.20 3.50 -9.92
CA LYS A 44 -5.25 4.31 -9.14
C LYS A 44 -5.77 4.70 -7.75
N ARG A 45 -7.09 4.64 -7.56
CA ARG A 45 -7.79 5.10 -6.35
C ARG A 45 -8.90 4.11 -5.95
N PRO A 46 -8.56 2.96 -5.35
CA PRO A 46 -9.57 2.06 -4.79
C PRO A 46 -10.33 2.75 -3.66
N SER A 47 -11.53 2.26 -3.34
CA SER A 47 -12.22 2.68 -2.12
C SER A 47 -11.52 2.13 -0.88
N TRP A 48 -11.78 2.75 0.29
CA TRP A 48 -11.24 2.28 1.55
C TRP A 48 -11.66 0.84 1.87
N THR A 49 -12.92 0.48 1.60
CA THR A 49 -13.45 -0.87 1.80
C THR A 49 -12.69 -1.91 0.97
N VAL A 50 -12.33 -1.57 -0.28
CA VAL A 50 -11.51 -2.45 -1.13
C VAL A 50 -10.13 -2.68 -0.53
N ILE A 51 -9.49 -1.61 -0.03
CA ILE A 51 -8.19 -1.72 0.64
C ILE A 51 -8.29 -2.61 1.89
N GLN A 52 -9.31 -2.42 2.73
CA GLN A 52 -9.54 -3.24 3.92
C GLN A 52 -9.69 -4.72 3.60
N GLN A 53 -10.47 -5.06 2.56
CA GLN A 53 -10.69 -6.44 2.14
C GLN A 53 -9.40 -7.10 1.63
N ILE A 54 -8.60 -6.36 0.85
CA ILE A 54 -7.31 -6.84 0.34
C ILE A 54 -6.32 -7.07 1.50
N CYS A 55 -6.26 -6.16 2.47
CA CYS A 55 -5.40 -6.30 3.66
C CYS A 55 -5.84 -7.50 4.51
N LYS A 56 -7.14 -7.63 4.78
CA LYS A 56 -7.71 -8.75 5.54
C LYS A 56 -7.38 -10.10 4.90
N ALA A 57 -7.55 -10.23 3.58
CA ALA A 57 -7.25 -11.45 2.84
C ALA A 57 -5.76 -11.82 2.82
N ALA A 58 -4.87 -10.83 2.97
CA ALA A 58 -3.44 -11.04 3.08
C ALA A 58 -2.97 -11.27 4.52
N ASP A 59 -3.87 -11.27 5.52
CA ASP A 59 -3.53 -11.28 6.94
C ASP A 59 -2.48 -10.19 7.25
N MET A 60 -2.85 -8.95 6.94
CA MET A 60 -2.03 -7.78 7.21
C MET A 60 -2.91 -6.60 7.62
N ASP A 61 -2.39 -5.74 8.49
CA ASP A 61 -3.04 -4.47 8.77
C ASP A 61 -2.80 -3.44 7.65
N ILE A 62 -3.60 -2.39 7.65
CA ILE A 62 -3.56 -1.34 6.62
C ILE A 62 -2.28 -0.52 6.70
N GLU A 63 -1.72 -0.32 7.89
CA GLU A 63 -0.49 0.44 8.09
C GLU A 63 0.70 -0.32 7.48
N THR A 64 0.72 -1.63 7.63
CA THR A 64 1.64 -2.59 7.01
C THR A 64 1.46 -2.59 5.50
N PHE A 65 0.22 -2.53 5.00
CA PHE A 65 -0.02 -2.42 3.56
C PHE A 65 0.56 -1.15 2.97
N PHE A 66 0.34 0.00 3.61
CA PHE A 66 0.85 1.27 3.11
C PHE A 66 2.31 1.54 3.44
N SER A 67 2.89 0.90 4.45
CA SER A 67 4.31 1.03 4.81
C SER A 67 5.24 0.26 3.87
N SER A 68 4.95 0.25 2.55
CA SER A 68 5.80 -0.29 1.49
C SER A 68 7.26 -0.12 1.90
N GLY A 69 7.98 -1.23 2.03
CA GLY A 69 9.19 -1.33 2.86
C GLY A 69 9.98 -0.02 2.85
N LYS A 70 10.26 0.52 4.04
CA LYS A 70 11.30 1.55 4.17
C LYS A 70 12.50 1.08 3.34
N THR A 71 12.90 1.88 2.36
CA THR A 71 14.28 1.91 1.83
C THR A 71 14.82 0.56 1.34
N ASP A 72 14.41 0.10 0.16
CA ASP A 72 15.23 -0.85 -0.64
C ASP A 72 16.08 -0.16 -1.72
N ASP A 73 16.03 1.17 -1.80
CA ASP A 73 17.29 1.88 -1.95
C ASP A 73 17.94 1.81 -0.57
N TYR A 74 19.02 1.05 -0.43
CA TYR A 74 19.92 1.20 0.72
C TYR A 74 20.24 2.70 0.85
N ILE A 75 19.64 3.37 1.83
CA ILE A 75 20.05 4.71 2.25
C ILE A 75 21.11 4.46 3.32
N PRO A 76 22.41 4.66 3.03
CA PRO A 76 23.44 4.51 4.03
C PRO A 76 23.10 5.43 5.21
N LEU A 77 23.49 5.05 6.44
CA LEU A 77 23.20 5.86 7.64
C LEU A 77 23.55 7.35 7.46
N SER A 78 24.53 7.66 6.61
CA SER A 78 24.91 9.03 6.25
C SER A 78 23.78 9.86 5.62
N ARG A 79 22.85 9.27 4.88
CA ARG A 79 21.71 9.98 4.25
C ARG A 79 20.42 9.98 5.08
N LYS A 80 20.34 9.19 6.16
CA LYS A 80 19.20 9.25 7.09
C LYS A 80 19.13 10.60 7.79
N ALA A 81 20.28 11.18 8.14
CA ALA A 81 20.38 12.51 8.74
C ALA A 81 19.86 13.60 7.78
N ASP A 82 20.13 13.47 6.47
CA ASP A 82 19.72 14.45 5.46
C ASP A 82 18.19 14.48 5.24
N LEU A 83 17.51 13.33 5.28
CA LEU A 83 16.05 13.25 5.15
C LEU A 83 15.32 13.84 6.35
N ILE A 84 15.87 13.64 7.55
CA ILE A 84 15.40 14.24 8.80
C ILE A 84 15.64 15.77 8.75
N ALA A 85 16.81 16.21 8.26
CA ALA A 85 17.17 17.62 8.12
C ALA A 85 16.31 18.37 7.07
N LEU A 86 15.82 17.66 6.05
CA LEU A 86 14.87 18.18 5.05
C LEU A 86 13.40 18.14 5.51
N GLY A 87 13.12 17.69 6.74
CA GLY A 87 11.78 17.64 7.33
C GLY A 87 10.84 16.58 6.72
N ASN A 88 11.36 15.66 5.91
CA ASN A 88 10.57 14.62 5.25
C ASN A 88 10.79 13.27 5.92
N GLU A 89 10.11 13.05 7.05
CA GLU A 89 9.98 11.73 7.65
C GLU A 89 9.19 10.81 6.70
N PRO A 90 9.67 9.60 6.36
CA PRO A 90 8.93 8.62 5.55
C PRO A 90 7.53 8.36 6.11
N ILE A 91 7.39 8.45 7.44
CA ILE A 91 6.14 8.32 8.20
C ILE A 91 5.09 9.37 7.78
N ALA A 92 5.50 10.59 7.43
CA ALA A 92 4.60 11.69 7.10
C ALA A 92 3.83 11.45 5.79
N ILE A 93 4.44 10.80 4.80
CA ILE A 93 3.80 10.49 3.52
C ILE A 93 2.67 9.46 3.69
N TYR A 94 2.89 8.43 4.51
CA TYR A 94 1.90 7.38 4.75
C TYR A 94 0.73 7.87 5.59
N SER A 95 0.99 8.71 6.60
CA SER A 95 -0.05 9.37 7.39
C SER A 95 -1.00 10.18 6.50
N ASN A 96 -0.47 10.85 5.47
CA ASN A 96 -1.28 11.61 4.51
C ASN A 96 -2.16 10.71 3.61
N VAL A 97 -1.68 9.54 3.19
CA VAL A 97 -2.47 8.58 2.38
C VAL A 97 -3.59 7.96 3.22
N ILE A 98 -3.28 7.50 4.43
CA ILE A 98 -4.28 6.93 5.35
C ILE A 98 -5.28 8.01 5.77
N GLY A 99 -4.80 9.22 6.05
CA GLY A 99 -5.62 10.39 6.38
C GLY A 99 -6.59 10.76 5.26
N TYR A 100 -6.15 10.75 4.00
CA TYR A 100 -7.02 10.96 2.83
C TYR A 100 -8.19 9.97 2.82
N TYR A 101 -7.91 8.68 2.98
CA TYR A 101 -8.95 7.66 2.95
C TYR A 101 -9.88 7.71 4.18
N LYS A 102 -9.35 8.04 5.37
CA LYS A 102 -10.17 8.25 6.57
C LYS A 102 -11.06 9.49 6.44
N GLY A 103 -10.56 10.56 5.80
CA GLY A 103 -11.30 11.81 5.58
C GLY A 103 -12.49 11.66 4.61
N ILE A 104 -12.41 10.74 3.65
CA ILE A 104 -13.55 10.43 2.75
C ILE A 104 -14.70 9.76 3.51
N LYS A 105 -14.43 9.04 4.60
CA LYS A 105 -15.47 8.36 5.40
C LYS A 105 -16.26 9.31 6.31
N ASN A 106 -15.71 10.50 6.59
CA ASN A 106 -16.30 11.51 7.48
C ASN A 106 -17.05 12.63 6.72
N LYS A 107 -17.38 12.41 5.44
CA LYS A 107 -18.28 13.25 4.64
C LYS A 107 -19.45 12.40 4.16
#